data_AF-A0A437MBN8-F1
#
_entry.id   AF-A0A437MBN8-F1
#
_cell.length_a   1.000
_cell.length_b   1.000
_cell.length_c   1.000
_cell.angle_alpha   90.00
_cell.angle_beta   90.00
_cell.angle_gamma   90.00
#
_symmetry.space_group_name_H-M   'P 1'
#
loop_
_entity.id
_entity.type
_entity.pdbx_description
1 polymer ?
#
loop_
_entity_poly.entity_id
_entity_poly.type
_entity_poly.pdbx_seq_one_letter_code
_entity_poly.pdbx_strand_id
1 'polypeptide(L)' 'MSINDFRAYAKVGRTLVYKELAKGTLEAVKVGRRTLILTSSARTWVEKLDRYGVR' A
#
# COMPACT_ATOMS: atom_id res chain seq x y z
N MET A 1 7.37 -4.91 1.57
CA MET A 1 7.78 -3.76 2.40
C MET A 1 6.88 -3.64 3.63
N SER A 2 7.32 -3.03 4.73
CA SER A 2 6.44 -2.86 5.91
C SER A 2 5.34 -1.81 5.65
N ILE A 3 4.31 -1.78 6.51
CA ILE A 3 3.28 -0.72 6.45
C ILE A 3 3.90 0.68 6.57
N ASN A 4 4.94 0.85 7.41
CA ASN A 4 5.60 2.13 7.57
C ASN A 4 6.40 2.53 6.32
N ASP A 5 7.10 1.58 5.71
CA ASP A 5 7.84 1.81 4.46
C ASP A 5 6.89 2.19 3.32
N PHE A 6 5.75 1.47 3.21
CA PHE A 6 4.75 1.77 2.20
C PHE A 6 4.17 3.17 2.36
N ARG A 7 3.89 3.60 3.59
CA ARG A 7 3.41 4.98 3.85
C ARG A 7 4.44 6.02 3.40
N ALA A 8 5.72 5.80 3.69
CA ALA A 8 6.79 6.71 3.30
C ALA A 8 7.01 6.74 1.78
N TYR A 9 6.87 5.58 1.13
CA TYR A 9 6.96 5.39 -0.32
C TYR A 9 5.79 6.06 -1.06
N ALA A 10 4.55 5.72 -0.68
CA ALA A 10 3.33 6.19 -1.36
C ALA A 10 2.82 7.55 -0.85
N LYS A 11 3.46 8.15 0.16
CA LYS A 11 3.07 9.43 0.79
C LYS A 11 1.62 9.46 1.30
N VAL A 12 1.19 8.36 1.94
CA VAL A 12 -0.18 8.20 2.44
C VAL A 12 -0.29 8.00 3.96
N GLY A 13 -1.45 8.41 4.49
CA GLY A 13 -1.82 8.18 5.88
C GLY A 13 -2.12 6.72 6.20
N ARG A 14 -1.92 6.33 7.47
CA ARG A 14 -2.14 4.96 7.97
C ARG A 14 -3.57 4.47 7.73
N THR A 15 -4.56 5.35 7.90
CA THR A 15 -5.99 5.03 7.70
C THR A 15 -6.28 4.58 6.27
N LEU A 16 -5.70 5.25 5.26
CA LEU A 16 -5.90 4.88 3.87
C LEU A 16 -5.27 3.51 3.58
N VAL A 17 -4.07 3.24 4.09
CA VAL A 17 -3.42 1.93 3.92
C VAL A 17 -4.32 0.80 4.44
N TYR A 18 -4.85 0.90 5.66
CA TYR A 18 -5.73 -0.14 6.18
C TYR A 18 -7.05 -0.25 5.42
N LYS A 19 -7.60 0.86 4.92
CA LYS A 19 -8.78 0.84 4.06
C LYS A 19 -8.53 0.05 2.78
N GLU A 20 -7.39 0.26 2.13
CA GLU A 20 -7.02 -0.43 0.89
C GLU A 20 -6.66 -1.90 1.13
N LEU A 21 -6.01 -2.22 2.25
CA LEU A 21 -5.81 -3.61 2.69
C LEU A 21 -7.15 -4.33 2.92
N ALA A 22 -8.11 -3.68 3.59
CA ALA A 22 -9.42 -4.26 3.85
C ALA A 22 -10.27 -4.43 2.57
N LYS A 23 -10.08 -3.55 1.59
CA LYS A 23 -10.69 -3.67 0.25
C LYS A 23 -10.05 -4.74 -0.63
N GLY A 24 -8.86 -5.24 -0.28
CA GLY A 24 -8.08 -6.14 -1.13
C GLY A 24 -7.42 -5.48 -2.34
N THR A 25 -7.46 -4.15 -2.44
CA THR A 25 -6.76 -3.39 -3.49
C THR A 25 -5.26 -3.29 -3.25
N LEU A 26 -4.83 -3.51 -2.00
CA LEU A 26 -3.44 -3.61 -1.59
C LEU A 26 -3.21 -4.99 -0.97
N GLU A 27 -2.30 -5.77 -1.56
CA GLU A 27 -2.00 -7.12 -1.10
C GLU A 27 -0.90 -7.12 -0.05
N ALA A 28 -1.12 -7.87 1.03
CA ALA A 28 -0.14 -8.05 2.08
C ALA A 28 -0.12 -9.48 2.60
N VAL A 29 1.05 -9.89 3.05
CA VAL A 29 1.30 -11.20 3.66
C VAL A 29 1.70 -11.03 5.12
N LYS A 30 1.27 -11.98 5.95
CA LYS A 30 1.66 -12.03 7.35
C LYS A 30 2.97 -12.79 7.49
N VAL A 31 3.98 -12.16 8.07
CA VAL A 31 5.29 -12.75 8.35
C VAL A 31 5.57 -12.58 9.85
N GLY A 32 5.33 -13.66 10.60
CA GLY A 32 5.38 -13.63 12.06
C GLY A 32 4.39 -12.61 12.66
N ARG A 33 4.92 -11.64 13.41
CA ARG A 33 4.14 -10.56 14.03
C ARG A 33 3.94 -9.34 13.12
N ARG A 34 4.46 -9.37 11.89
CA ARG A 34 4.43 -8.22 10.97
C ARG A 34 3.54 -8.50 9.76
N THR A 35 2.91 -7.45 9.26
CA THR A 35 2.23 -7.45 7.96
C THR A 35 3.13 -6.75 6.96
N LEU A 36 3.47 -7.44 5.87
CA LEU A 36 4.29 -6.92 4.80
C LEU A 36 3.44 -6.77 3.54
N ILE A 37 3.43 -5.58 2.98
CA ILE A 37 2.79 -5.31 1.69
C ILE A 37 3.70 -5.85 0.59
N LEU A 38 3.12 -6.57 -0.37
CA LEU A 38 3.85 -7.10 -1.51
C LEU A 38 4.39 -5.94 -2.36
N THR A 39 5.67 -5.98 -2.71
CA THR A 39 6.32 -4.88 -3.43
C THR A 39 5.71 -4.66 -4.81
N SER A 40 5.29 -5.74 -5.49
CA SER A 40 4.56 -5.67 -6.77
C SER A 40 3.23 -4.95 -6.60
N SER A 41 2.41 -5.36 -5.62
CA SER A 41 1.12 -4.74 -5.33
C SER A 41 1.26 -3.26 -4.96
N ALA A 42 2.25 -2.91 -4.14
CA ALA A 42 2.53 -1.52 -3.79
C ALA A 42 2.84 -0.65 -5.02
N ARG A 43 3.64 -1.16 -5.97
CA ARG A 43 3.96 -0.45 -7.22
C ARG A 43 2.72 -0.24 -8.08
N THR A 44 1.99 -1.32 -8.36
CA THR A 44 0.74 -1.27 -9.14
C THR A 44 -0.28 -0.34 -8.52
N TRP A 45 -0.37 -0.27 -7.19
CA TRP A 45 -1.29 0.62 -6.50
C TRP A 45 -0.92 2.10 -6.71
N VAL A 46 0.36 2.45 -6.59
CA VAL A 46 0.84 3.84 -6.82
C VAL A 46 0.68 4.23 -8.29
N GLU A 47 1.00 3.34 -9.23
CA GLU A 47 0.79 3.58 -10.68
C GLU A 47 -0.69 3.83 -11.02
N LYS A 48 -1.61 3.17 -10.30
CA LYS A 48 -3.05 3.45 -10.45
C LYS A 48 -3.42 4.85 -9.95
N LEU A 49 -2.80 5.35 -8.88
CA LEU A 49 -3.06 6.71 -8.40
C LEU A 49 -2.61 7.78 -9.41
N ASP A 50 -1.43 7.60 -10.02
CA ASP A 50 -0.88 8.54 -11.01
C ASP A 50 -1.87 8.74 -12.17
N ARG A 51 -2.56 7.67 -12.57
CA ARG A 51 -3.62 7.72 -13.59
C ARG A 51 -4.85 8.54 -13.19
N TYR A 52 -5.08 8.79 -11.90
CA TYR A 52 -6.26 9.52 -11.39
C TYR A 52 -5.94 10.92 -10.84
N GLY A 53 -4.68 11.39 -10.90
CA GLY A 53 -4.30 12.58 -10.14
C GLY A 53 -3.02 13.32 -10.53
N VAL A 54 -2.68 13.42 -11.82
CA VAL A 54 -1.91 14.58 -12.31
C VAL A 54 -2.91 15.65 -12.76
N ARG A 55 -3.26 16.55 -11.84
CA ARG A 55 -3.80 17.89 -12.11
C ARG A 55 -3.26 18.84 -11.05
#